data_AF-A0A328D728-F1
#
_entry.id   AF-A0A328D728-F1
#
_cell.length_a   1.000
_cell.length_b   1.000
_cell.length_c   1.000
_cell.angle_alpha   90.00
_cell.angle_beta   90.00
_cell.angle_gamma   90.00
#
_symmetry.space_group_name_H-M   'P 1'
#
loop_
_entity.id
_entity.type
_entity.pdbx_description
1 polymer ?
#
loop_
_entity_poly.entity_id
_entity_poly.type
_entity_poly.pdbx_seq_one_letter_code
_entity_poly.pdbx_strand_id
1 'polypeptide(L)'
;MEDLPLLDLSIVEKDSYQWKQVYCTWIHEARVQFNSPIHQREFVGSDGVAKRFLVLPPIPENQIPTFKIVRVVTSKSSIALGINFHDLRICAFHVEGHWYVFKDAPVGELSPYTYTNVIGNYRELTPLSRQHPYGDAPTLKDVHLCREAIITAVNVIASPWQIDEHGIAIIDARKAKASIILFQMISESIRFHSVSEIMSGLVFVASDPFRHNKIWRYQNRWRHVSEDIHELFDTEEQPLSEEVVDTLSKYGQTFCVIKSAMEPRAGFIKSG
;
A
#
# COMPACT_ATOMS: atom_id res chain seq x y z
N MET A 1 3.19 21.72 -15.34
CA MET A 1 2.95 20.57 -14.46
C MET A 1 2.96 21.15 -13.07
N GLU A 2 1.80 21.35 -12.44
CA GLU A 2 1.74 21.91 -11.10
C GLU A 2 2.52 20.98 -10.15
N ASP A 3 3.45 21.55 -9.40
CA ASP A 3 4.20 20.81 -8.37
C ASP A 3 3.20 20.33 -7.32
N LEU A 4 2.76 19.08 -7.44
CA LEU A 4 1.93 18.45 -6.43
C LEU A 4 2.71 18.47 -5.10
N PRO A 5 2.06 18.86 -4.00
CA PRO A 5 2.74 18.98 -2.71
C PRO A 5 3.33 17.63 -2.30
N LEU A 6 4.52 17.67 -1.72
CA LEU A 6 5.18 16.53 -1.08
C LEU A 6 4.21 15.84 -0.12
N LEU A 7 4.05 14.53 -0.29
CA LEU A 7 3.15 13.73 0.52
C LEU A 7 3.88 13.28 1.79
N ASP A 8 3.83 14.12 2.82
CA ASP A 8 4.52 13.92 4.09
C ASP A 8 3.56 13.44 5.19
N LEU A 9 3.73 12.21 5.68
CA LEU A 9 3.07 11.74 6.90
C LEU A 9 3.89 12.15 8.11
N SER A 10 3.47 13.24 8.77
CA SER A 10 4.12 13.74 9.98
C SER A 10 3.50 13.13 11.25
N ILE A 11 4.26 12.27 11.91
CA ILE A 11 3.91 11.55 13.14
C ILE A 11 4.75 12.09 14.29
N VAL A 12 4.50 13.35 14.68
CA VAL A 12 5.21 13.97 15.80
C VAL A 12 4.69 13.39 17.11
N GLU A 13 5.59 12.88 17.96
CA GLU A 13 5.26 12.12 19.17
C GLU A 13 4.31 12.86 20.15
N LYS A 14 4.30 14.20 20.15
CA LYS A 14 3.72 15.03 21.23
C LYS A 14 2.18 15.09 21.28
N ASP A 15 1.47 14.86 20.18
CA ASP A 15 -0.01 14.87 20.19
C ASP A 15 -0.61 13.62 19.57
N SER A 16 -0.80 12.60 20.40
CA SER A 16 -1.48 11.35 20.05
C SER A 16 -2.98 11.53 19.76
N TYR A 17 -3.62 12.57 20.30
CA TYR A 17 -5.07 12.79 20.12
C TYR A 17 -5.40 13.22 18.69
N GLN A 18 -4.43 13.78 17.96
CA GLN A 18 -4.57 14.16 16.56
C GLN A 18 -4.32 13.01 15.58
N TRP A 19 -3.85 11.84 16.04
CA TRP A 19 -3.47 10.72 15.15
C TRP A 19 -4.55 10.39 14.12
N LYS A 20 -5.79 10.20 14.57
CA LYS A 20 -6.90 9.83 13.69
C LYS A 20 -7.10 10.86 12.58
N GLN A 21 -7.11 12.14 12.94
CA GLN A 21 -7.30 13.23 11.98
C GLN A 21 -6.13 13.32 11.01
N VAL A 22 -4.89 13.40 11.52
CA VAL A 22 -3.67 13.50 10.71
C VAL A 22 -3.57 12.33 9.75
N TYR A 23 -3.76 11.11 10.24
CA TYR A 23 -3.64 9.90 9.45
C TYR A 23 -4.74 9.78 8.40
N CYS A 24 -6.01 10.06 8.74
CA CYS A 24 -7.11 10.02 7.76
C CYS A 24 -6.95 11.09 6.68
N THR A 25 -6.58 12.31 7.04
CA THR A 25 -6.30 13.38 6.08
C THR A 25 -5.18 12.98 5.14
N TRP A 26 -4.07 12.46 5.69
CA TRP A 26 -2.94 12.00 4.90
C TRP A 26 -3.31 10.85 3.95
N ILE A 27 -4.09 9.85 4.40
CA ILE A 27 -4.56 8.76 3.53
C ILE A 27 -5.47 9.29 2.41
N HIS A 28 -6.33 10.27 2.71
CA HIS A 28 -7.17 10.89 1.71
C HIS A 28 -6.33 11.61 0.63
N GLU A 29 -5.39 12.44 1.06
CA GLU A 29 -4.45 13.13 0.16
C GLU A 29 -3.64 12.13 -0.67
N ALA A 30 -3.15 11.06 -0.04
CA ALA A 30 -2.44 9.99 -0.73
C ALA A 30 -3.29 9.40 -1.85
N ARG A 31 -4.55 9.02 -1.55
CA ARG A 31 -5.46 8.45 -2.56
C ARG A 31 -5.70 9.40 -3.73
N VAL A 32 -5.90 10.69 -3.47
CA VAL A 32 -6.05 11.71 -4.52
C VAL A 32 -4.78 11.80 -5.35
N GLN A 33 -3.62 11.81 -4.69
CA GLN A 33 -2.33 11.99 -5.32
C GLN A 33 -1.79 10.76 -6.08
N PHE A 34 -2.24 9.56 -5.73
CA PHE A 34 -1.95 8.30 -6.44
C PHE A 34 -2.94 8.01 -7.57
N ASN A 35 -3.98 8.84 -7.68
CA ASN A 35 -5.03 8.65 -8.66
C ASN A 35 -5.10 9.86 -9.58
N SER A 36 -5.63 9.68 -10.79
CA SER A 36 -5.93 10.80 -11.67
C SER A 36 -7.44 10.97 -11.71
N PRO A 37 -7.98 12.21 -11.70
CA PRO A 37 -9.42 12.44 -11.80
C PRO A 37 -10.10 11.73 -12.99
N ILE A 38 -9.33 11.45 -14.05
CA ILE A 38 -9.80 10.79 -15.27
C ILE A 38 -9.95 9.26 -15.14
N HIS A 39 -9.36 8.63 -14.13
CA HIS A 39 -9.37 7.18 -13.94
C HIS A 39 -10.25 6.82 -12.74
N GLN A 40 -11.57 6.94 -12.89
CA GLN A 40 -12.54 6.60 -11.85
C GLN A 40 -13.68 5.76 -12.44
N ARG A 41 -14.25 4.88 -11.61
CA ARG A 41 -15.49 4.17 -11.92
C ARG A 41 -16.56 4.65 -10.95
N GLU A 42 -17.58 5.32 -11.46
CA GLU A 42 -18.63 5.93 -10.66
C GLU A 42 -19.97 5.20 -10.85
N PHE A 43 -20.74 5.07 -9.78
CA PHE A 43 -22.07 4.49 -9.81
C PHE A 43 -22.96 5.14 -8.74
N VAL A 44 -24.27 5.08 -8.93
CA VAL A 44 -25.25 5.53 -7.92
C VAL A 44 -25.69 4.31 -7.12
N GLY A 45 -25.53 4.36 -5.80
CA GLY A 45 -25.98 3.30 -4.91
C GLY A 45 -27.51 3.19 -4.87
N SER A 46 -28.03 2.07 -4.36
CA SER A 46 -29.47 1.85 -4.14
C SER A 46 -30.08 2.87 -3.17
N ASP A 47 -29.23 3.55 -2.38
CA ASP A 47 -29.53 4.67 -1.49
C ASP A 47 -29.60 6.04 -2.21
N GLY A 48 -29.37 6.08 -3.53
CA GLY A 48 -29.29 7.31 -4.32
C GLY A 48 -27.97 8.07 -4.15
N VAL A 49 -26.98 7.51 -3.43
CA VAL A 49 -25.71 8.19 -3.15
C VAL A 49 -24.69 7.81 -4.21
N ALA A 50 -24.05 8.82 -4.82
CA ALA A 50 -22.95 8.60 -5.75
C ALA A 50 -21.73 8.00 -5.02
N LYS A 51 -21.21 6.90 -5.56
CA LYS A 51 -20.06 6.14 -5.05
C LYS A 51 -19.04 6.03 -6.17
N ARG A 52 -17.76 5.90 -5.79
CA ARG A 52 -16.66 5.80 -6.76
C ARG A 52 -15.55 4.86 -6.31
N PHE A 53 -14.95 4.20 -7.28
CA PHE A 53 -13.66 3.54 -7.16
C PHE A 53 -12.59 4.37 -7.86
N LEU A 54 -11.49 4.61 -7.17
CA LEU A 54 -10.31 5.25 -7.71
C LEU A 54 -9.49 4.21 -8.47
N VAL A 55 -9.25 4.39 -9.77
CA VAL A 55 -8.53 3.43 -10.61
C VAL A 55 -7.08 3.87 -10.77
N LEU A 56 -6.13 3.04 -10.34
CA LEU A 56 -4.70 3.35 -10.54
C LEU A 56 -4.39 3.44 -12.03
N PRO A 57 -3.43 4.29 -12.43
CA PRO A 57 -3.06 4.41 -13.83
C PRO A 57 -2.42 3.10 -14.33
N PRO A 58 -2.67 2.72 -15.59
CA PRO A 58 -2.05 1.54 -16.19
C PRO A 58 -0.53 1.69 -16.24
N ILE A 59 0.18 0.57 -16.26
CA ILE A 59 1.61 0.57 -16.56
C ILE A 59 1.72 0.74 -18.08
N PRO A 60 2.30 1.85 -18.60
CA PRO A 60 2.42 2.02 -20.04
C PRO A 60 3.30 0.92 -20.64
N GLU A 61 2.92 0.42 -21.83
CA GLU A 61 3.72 -0.57 -22.53
C GLU A 61 5.17 -0.08 -22.70
N ASN A 62 6.14 -0.91 -22.30
CA ASN A 62 7.58 -0.64 -22.36
C ASN A 62 8.12 0.47 -21.43
N GLN A 63 7.35 0.95 -20.46
CA GLN A 63 7.87 1.88 -19.45
C GLN A 63 8.19 1.19 -18.13
N ILE A 64 9.27 1.65 -17.49
CA ILE A 64 9.60 1.23 -16.14
C ILE A 64 8.54 1.85 -15.21
N PRO A 65 7.92 1.06 -14.31
CA PRO A 65 6.97 1.59 -13.33
C PRO A 65 7.52 2.81 -12.59
N THR A 66 6.70 3.85 -12.50
CA THR A 66 7.10 5.09 -11.82
C THR A 66 6.89 4.97 -10.32
N PHE A 67 7.74 5.67 -9.57
CA PHE A 67 7.62 5.77 -8.12
C PHE A 67 7.07 7.12 -7.73
N LYS A 68 6.14 7.10 -6.78
CA LYS A 68 5.83 8.28 -5.99
C LYS A 68 6.60 8.21 -4.69
N ILE A 69 7.30 9.29 -4.39
CA ILE A 69 8.06 9.42 -3.14
C ILE A 69 7.11 9.92 -2.05
N VAL A 70 7.05 9.17 -0.96
CA VAL A 70 6.27 9.52 0.23
C VAL A 70 7.20 9.65 1.41
N ARG A 71 7.14 10.76 2.14
CA ARG A 71 7.96 10.91 3.34
C ARG A 71 7.18 10.52 4.57
N VAL A 72 7.82 9.81 5.49
CA VAL A 72 7.29 9.57 6.83
C VAL A 72 8.26 10.19 7.83
N VAL A 73 7.73 11.07 8.68
CA VAL A 73 8.52 11.87 9.62
C VAL A 73 8.07 11.53 11.04
N THR A 74 9.01 11.13 11.89
CA THR A 74 8.81 10.99 13.34
C THR A 74 9.60 12.07 14.07
N SER A 75 9.51 12.11 15.40
CA SER A 75 10.35 13.01 16.21
C SER A 75 11.85 12.69 16.14
N LYS A 76 12.22 11.45 15.78
CA LYS A 76 13.59 10.95 15.84
C LYS A 76 14.19 10.63 14.48
N SER A 77 13.36 10.37 13.48
CA SER A 77 13.81 9.86 12.20
C SER A 77 12.88 10.31 11.08
N SER A 78 13.43 10.37 9.87
CA SER A 78 12.65 10.59 8.66
C SER A 78 13.14 9.65 7.58
N ILE A 79 12.20 8.98 6.93
CA ILE A 79 12.47 8.11 5.78
C ILE A 79 11.62 8.55 4.61
N ALA A 80 12.09 8.32 3.39
CA ALA A 80 11.25 8.38 2.20
C ALA A 80 10.94 6.95 1.71
N LEU A 81 9.76 6.75 1.16
CA LEU A 81 9.28 5.50 0.61
C LEU A 81 9.11 5.68 -0.90
N GLY A 82 9.72 4.81 -1.68
CA GLY A 82 9.43 4.70 -3.11
C GLY A 82 8.24 3.78 -3.29
N ILE A 83 7.06 4.34 -3.56
CA ILE A 83 5.82 3.57 -3.74
C ILE A 83 5.52 3.49 -5.23
N ASN A 84 5.38 2.29 -5.77
CA ASN A 84 5.01 2.08 -7.17
C ASN A 84 3.61 2.66 -7.42
N PHE A 85 3.53 3.59 -8.35
CA PHE A 85 2.32 4.36 -8.66
C PHE A 85 1.18 3.49 -9.24
N HIS A 86 1.51 2.32 -9.78
CA HIS A 86 0.58 1.46 -10.51
C HIS A 86 -0.03 0.33 -9.67
N ASP A 87 0.57 0.00 -8.53
CA ASP A 87 0.07 -1.04 -7.63
C ASP A 87 0.12 -0.66 -6.14
N LEU A 88 0.59 0.55 -5.80
CA LEU A 88 0.76 1.07 -4.44
C LEU A 88 1.73 0.27 -3.57
N ARG A 89 2.56 -0.59 -4.15
CA ARG A 89 3.55 -1.36 -3.40
C ARG A 89 4.72 -0.46 -2.99
N ILE A 90 5.13 -0.51 -1.72
CA ILE A 90 6.41 0.07 -1.31
C ILE A 90 7.55 -0.80 -1.87
N CYS A 91 8.39 -0.18 -2.68
CA CYS A 91 9.46 -0.80 -3.45
C CYS A 91 10.86 -0.44 -2.92
N ALA A 92 11.00 0.69 -2.24
CA ALA A 92 12.27 1.14 -1.71
C ALA A 92 12.13 2.03 -0.48
N PHE A 93 13.20 2.11 0.31
CA PHE A 93 13.36 3.03 1.42
C PHE A 93 14.55 3.96 1.15
N HIS A 94 14.34 5.27 1.22
CA HIS A 94 15.40 6.26 1.18
C HIS A 94 15.78 6.69 2.59
N VAL A 95 17.04 6.49 2.93
CA VAL A 95 17.62 6.82 4.24
C VAL A 95 18.95 7.51 3.99
N GLU A 96 19.13 8.70 4.56
CA GLU A 96 20.40 9.45 4.55
C GLU A 96 21.03 9.64 3.14
N GLY A 97 20.21 9.84 2.11
CA GLY A 97 20.69 10.07 0.74
C GLY A 97 20.88 8.80 -0.10
N HIS A 98 20.48 7.63 0.41
CA HIS A 98 20.64 6.35 -0.28
C HIS A 98 19.35 5.54 -0.33
N TRP A 99 19.06 4.91 -1.47
CA TRP A 99 17.90 4.06 -1.66
C TRP A 99 18.22 2.58 -1.39
N TYR A 100 17.42 1.95 -0.53
CA TYR A 100 17.42 0.50 -0.29
C TYR A 100 16.22 -0.10 -1.01
N VAL A 101 16.47 -0.79 -2.12
CA VAL A 101 15.45 -1.21 -3.09
C VAL A 101 15.22 -2.70 -2.98
N PHE A 102 13.97 -3.15 -2.89
CA PHE A 102 13.68 -4.60 -2.85
C PHE A 102 14.19 -5.30 -4.11
N LYS A 103 14.62 -6.56 -3.98
CA LYS A 103 15.27 -7.34 -5.04
C LYS A 103 14.48 -7.41 -6.37
N ASP A 104 13.16 -7.38 -6.28
CA ASP A 104 12.24 -7.46 -7.42
C ASP A 104 11.58 -6.13 -7.78
N ALA A 105 11.96 -5.04 -7.11
CA ALA A 105 11.42 -3.73 -7.42
C ALA A 105 12.03 -3.19 -8.74
N PRO A 106 11.20 -2.62 -9.62
CA PRO A 106 11.68 -2.03 -10.86
C PRO A 106 12.39 -0.71 -10.54
N VAL A 107 13.71 -0.70 -10.41
CA VAL A 107 14.53 0.44 -9.91
C VAL A 107 14.33 1.80 -10.59
N GLY A 108 13.76 1.87 -11.80
CA GLY A 108 13.37 3.12 -12.45
C GLY A 108 14.42 4.22 -12.32
N GLU A 109 14.00 5.33 -11.72
CA GLU A 109 14.77 6.58 -11.56
C GLU A 109 15.50 6.70 -10.20
N LEU A 110 15.45 5.67 -9.34
CA LEU A 110 16.04 5.75 -8.00
C LEU A 110 17.57 5.70 -8.09
N SER A 111 18.26 6.70 -7.53
CA SER A 111 19.72 6.76 -7.48
C SER A 111 20.21 7.70 -6.37
N PRO A 112 21.33 7.40 -5.67
CA PRO A 112 22.05 6.12 -5.67
C PRO A 112 21.25 5.04 -4.92
N TYR A 113 21.47 3.76 -5.25
CA TYR A 113 20.71 2.66 -4.65
C TYR A 113 21.51 1.38 -4.41
N THR A 114 20.99 0.56 -3.50
CA THR A 114 21.44 -0.80 -3.21
C THR A 114 20.23 -1.74 -3.17
N TYR A 115 20.35 -2.89 -3.83
CA TYR A 115 19.33 -3.93 -3.70
C TYR A 115 19.39 -4.61 -2.34
N THR A 116 18.22 -4.97 -1.83
CA THR A 116 18.13 -5.84 -0.65
C THR A 116 18.24 -7.31 -1.05
N ASN A 117 18.57 -8.16 -0.08
CA ASN A 117 18.68 -9.60 -0.29
C ASN A 117 17.32 -10.32 -0.47
N VAL A 118 16.19 -9.60 -0.37
CA VAL A 118 14.85 -10.18 -0.33
C VAL A 118 13.88 -9.46 -1.24
N ILE A 119 12.85 -10.20 -1.66
CA ILE A 119 11.72 -9.66 -2.41
C ILE A 119 10.78 -8.94 -1.45
N GLY A 120 10.27 -7.78 -1.86
CA GLY A 120 9.42 -6.93 -1.01
C GLY A 120 7.96 -7.37 -0.99
N ASN A 121 7.68 -8.60 -0.57
CA ASN A 121 6.31 -9.12 -0.43
C ASN A 121 6.12 -9.82 0.91
N TYR A 122 4.87 -10.02 1.32
CA TYR A 122 4.57 -10.68 2.59
C TYR A 122 5.07 -12.13 2.67
N ARG A 123 5.15 -12.84 1.54
CA ARG A 123 5.60 -14.25 1.49
C ARG A 123 7.05 -14.40 1.93
N GLU A 124 7.91 -13.48 1.54
CA GLU A 124 9.34 -13.51 1.87
C GLU A 124 9.65 -12.79 3.19
N LEU A 125 8.97 -11.67 3.47
CA LEU A 125 9.23 -10.89 4.68
C LEU A 125 8.68 -11.54 5.96
N THR A 126 7.53 -12.22 5.89
CA THR A 126 6.93 -12.80 7.10
C THR A 126 7.83 -13.88 7.72
N PRO A 127 8.37 -14.86 6.96
CA PRO A 127 9.36 -15.81 7.49
C PRO A 127 10.53 -15.16 8.21
N LEU A 128 11.07 -14.06 7.68
CA LEU A 128 12.24 -13.38 8.24
C LEU A 128 11.93 -12.61 9.52
N SER A 129 10.74 -12.01 9.61
CA SER A 129 10.29 -11.30 10.81
C SER A 129 10.10 -12.21 12.05
N ARG A 130 10.17 -13.54 11.87
CA ARG A 130 9.85 -14.58 12.86
C ARG A 130 11.04 -15.10 13.66
N GLN A 131 12.27 -14.60 13.47
CA GLN A 131 13.42 -15.09 14.23
C GLN A 131 13.32 -14.66 15.70
N HIS A 132 12.57 -15.42 16.48
CA HIS A 132 12.56 -15.43 17.95
C HIS A 132 13.28 -16.71 18.40
N PRO A 133 14.24 -16.65 19.33
CA PRO A 133 15.07 -17.81 19.69
C PRO A 133 14.33 -18.93 20.43
N TYR A 134 13.10 -18.69 20.90
CA TYR A 134 12.28 -19.67 21.63
C TYR A 134 10.79 -19.39 21.36
N GLY A 135 10.07 -20.32 20.72
CA GLY A 135 8.61 -20.28 20.53
C GLY A 135 8.12 -20.59 19.11
N ASP A 136 6.86 -20.99 18.98
CA ASP A 136 6.18 -21.19 17.69
C ASP A 136 6.16 -19.90 16.85
N ALA A 137 6.22 -20.08 15.53
CA ALA A 137 6.39 -19.01 14.56
C ALA A 137 5.19 -18.02 14.53
N PRO A 138 5.40 -16.70 14.76
CA PRO A 138 4.34 -15.73 14.61
C PRO A 138 3.82 -15.63 13.16
N THR A 139 2.51 -15.62 13.02
CA THR A 139 1.76 -15.29 11.80
C THR A 139 1.68 -13.76 11.64
N LEU A 140 1.26 -13.23 10.48
CA LEU A 140 1.00 -11.77 10.35
C LEU A 140 0.04 -11.22 11.42
N LYS A 141 -0.76 -12.10 12.03
CA LYS A 141 -1.69 -11.75 13.10
C LYS A 141 -0.97 -11.26 14.36
N ASP A 142 0.32 -11.55 14.48
CA ASP A 142 1.17 -11.24 15.64
C ASP A 142 2.01 -9.97 15.46
N VAL A 143 1.88 -9.30 14.30
CA VAL A 143 2.47 -7.97 14.08
C VAL A 143 1.52 -6.92 14.65
N HIS A 144 1.84 -6.39 15.83
CA HIS A 144 1.06 -5.31 16.42
C HIS A 144 1.10 -4.04 15.54
N LEU A 145 -0.08 -3.52 15.20
CA LEU A 145 -0.26 -2.26 14.49
C LEU A 145 -0.88 -1.24 15.43
N CYS A 146 -0.26 -0.07 15.49
CA CYS A 146 -0.73 1.13 16.17
C CYS A 146 0.17 2.29 15.74
N ARG A 147 -0.13 3.50 16.24
CA ARG A 147 0.74 4.66 16.04
C ARG A 147 2.18 4.40 16.50
N GLU A 148 2.41 3.76 17.65
CA GLU A 148 3.79 3.45 18.08
C GLU A 148 4.49 2.45 17.15
N ALA A 149 3.74 1.54 16.51
CA ALA A 149 4.30 0.56 15.59
C ALA A 149 4.89 1.23 14.34
N ILE A 150 4.18 2.20 13.73
CA ILE A 150 4.72 2.94 12.59
C ILE A 150 5.92 3.81 12.98
N ILE A 151 5.90 4.46 14.15
CA ILE A 151 7.05 5.23 14.66
C ILE A 151 8.27 4.32 14.83
N THR A 152 8.07 3.15 15.47
CA THR A 152 9.12 2.15 15.68
C THR A 152 9.65 1.63 14.35
N ALA A 153 8.75 1.31 13.41
CA ALA A 153 9.13 0.84 12.09
C ALA A 153 9.99 1.87 11.33
N VAL A 154 9.61 3.16 11.36
CA VAL A 154 10.40 4.24 10.75
C VAL A 154 11.79 4.32 11.38
N ASN A 155 11.89 4.29 12.70
CA ASN A 155 13.18 4.34 13.40
C ASN A 155 14.05 3.10 13.07
N VAL A 156 13.44 1.92 12.92
CA VAL A 156 14.16 0.68 12.53
C VAL A 156 14.65 0.76 11.08
N ILE A 157 13.85 1.27 10.15
CA ILE A 157 14.28 1.45 8.75
C ILE A 157 15.36 2.53 8.63
N ALA A 158 15.25 3.61 9.41
CA ALA A 158 16.24 4.68 9.46
C ALA A 158 17.56 4.27 10.11
N SER A 159 17.56 3.21 10.93
CA SER A 159 18.79 2.69 11.53
C SER A 159 19.76 2.14 10.46
N PRO A 160 21.08 2.14 10.72
CA PRO A 160 22.07 1.69 9.76
C PRO A 160 21.73 0.33 9.12
N TRP A 161 21.99 0.22 7.82
CA TRP A 161 21.82 -1.01 7.06
C TRP A 161 23.12 -1.79 7.00
N GLN A 162 23.02 -3.10 7.22
CA GLN A 162 24.14 -3.99 7.00
C GLN A 162 24.25 -4.27 5.50
N ILE A 163 25.44 -4.02 4.95
CA ILE A 163 25.77 -4.35 3.57
C ILE A 163 26.74 -5.53 3.59
N ASP A 164 26.48 -6.55 2.78
CA ASP A 164 27.39 -7.69 2.65
C ASP A 164 28.57 -7.38 1.71
N GLU A 165 29.47 -8.35 1.56
CA GLU A 165 30.65 -8.24 0.71
C GLU A 165 30.35 -8.06 -0.79
N HIS A 166 29.11 -8.31 -1.21
CA HIS A 166 28.65 -8.14 -2.59
C HIS A 166 27.93 -6.81 -2.80
N GLY A 167 27.87 -5.95 -1.79
CA GLY A 167 27.15 -4.67 -1.88
C GLY A 167 25.64 -4.83 -1.79
N ILE A 168 25.12 -5.93 -1.23
CA ILE A 168 23.68 -6.17 -1.03
C ILE A 168 23.29 -5.79 0.40
N ALA A 169 22.16 -5.08 0.52
CA ALA A 169 21.62 -4.69 1.82
C ALA A 169 20.83 -5.85 2.47
N ILE A 170 21.20 -6.20 3.69
CA ILE A 170 20.59 -7.31 4.42
C ILE A 170 19.34 -6.83 5.17
N ILE A 171 18.20 -7.45 4.88
CA ILE A 171 16.98 -7.33 5.69
C ILE A 171 17.01 -8.37 6.81
N ASP A 172 17.31 -7.90 8.02
CA ASP A 172 17.20 -8.67 9.25
C ASP A 172 15.73 -8.81 9.72
N ALA A 173 15.50 -9.58 10.78
CA ALA A 173 14.16 -9.79 11.32
C ALA A 173 13.45 -8.48 11.73
N ARG A 174 14.19 -7.49 12.22
CA ARG A 174 13.64 -6.20 12.66
C ARG A 174 13.21 -5.36 11.45
N LYS A 175 14.05 -5.24 10.43
CA LYS A 175 13.74 -4.55 9.18
C LYS A 175 12.62 -5.25 8.40
N ALA A 176 12.54 -6.58 8.45
CA ALA A 176 11.42 -7.34 7.89
C ALA A 176 10.10 -6.99 8.59
N LYS A 177 10.07 -7.02 9.94
CA LYS A 177 8.89 -6.63 10.72
C LYS A 177 8.48 -5.17 10.48
N ALA A 178 9.45 -4.26 10.46
CA ALA A 178 9.21 -2.85 10.17
C ALA A 178 8.61 -2.64 8.76
N SER A 179 9.12 -3.35 7.76
CA SER A 179 8.60 -3.32 6.39
C SER A 179 7.14 -3.77 6.33
N ILE A 180 6.79 -4.87 7.02
CA ILE A 180 5.40 -5.37 7.08
C ILE A 180 4.45 -4.34 7.69
N ILE A 181 4.87 -3.68 8.79
CA ILE A 181 4.10 -2.61 9.45
C ILE A 181 3.86 -1.47 8.46
N LEU A 182 4.91 -0.99 7.78
CA LEU A 182 4.79 0.09 6.80
C LEU A 182 3.89 -0.30 5.63
N PHE A 183 3.99 -1.53 5.12
CA PHE A 183 3.11 -2.02 4.06
C PHE A 183 1.65 -1.94 4.50
N GLN A 184 1.31 -2.48 5.68
CA GLN A 184 -0.06 -2.51 6.18
C GLN A 184 -0.60 -1.12 6.56
N MET A 185 0.22 -0.28 7.18
CA MET A 185 -0.21 1.03 7.66
C MET A 185 -0.10 2.13 6.60
N ILE A 186 0.49 1.88 5.43
CA ILE A 186 0.59 2.88 4.37
C ILE A 186 -0.09 2.35 3.12
N SER A 187 0.53 1.41 2.41
CA SER A 187 0.02 0.90 1.13
C SER A 187 -1.41 0.36 1.23
N GLU A 188 -1.69 -0.44 2.26
CA GLU A 188 -3.00 -1.09 2.37
C GLU A 188 -4.10 -0.15 2.86
N SER A 189 -3.74 0.84 3.71
CA SER A 189 -4.68 1.90 4.09
C SER A 189 -5.03 2.82 2.92
N ILE A 190 -4.10 3.03 1.97
CA ILE A 190 -4.42 3.73 0.72
C ILE A 190 -5.41 2.88 -0.09
N ARG A 191 -5.18 1.57 -0.24
CA ARG A 191 -6.05 0.67 -1.02
C ARG A 191 -7.46 0.50 -0.45
N PHE A 192 -7.60 0.38 0.87
CA PHE A 192 -8.85 -0.06 1.51
C PHE A 192 -9.41 0.94 2.52
N HIS A 193 -10.70 1.26 2.41
CA HIS A 193 -11.44 2.04 3.42
C HIS A 193 -11.36 1.40 4.79
N SER A 194 -11.73 0.12 4.89
CA SER A 194 -11.78 -0.59 6.17
C SER A 194 -10.43 -0.67 6.88
N VAL A 195 -9.32 -0.72 6.12
CA VAL A 195 -7.98 -0.78 6.73
C VAL A 195 -7.62 0.59 7.28
N SER A 196 -7.85 1.67 6.53
CA SER A 196 -7.66 3.03 7.02
C SER A 196 -8.49 3.32 8.28
N GLU A 197 -9.77 2.90 8.30
CA GLU A 197 -10.64 3.07 9.47
C GLU A 197 -10.08 2.35 10.70
N ILE A 198 -9.67 1.08 10.53
CA ILE A 198 -9.03 0.31 11.59
C ILE A 198 -7.77 1.03 12.08
N MET A 199 -6.83 1.38 11.19
CA MET A 199 -5.55 1.98 11.57
C MET A 199 -5.68 3.36 12.22
N SER A 200 -6.64 4.17 11.76
CA SER A 200 -6.89 5.50 12.32
C SER A 200 -7.38 5.46 13.77
N GLY A 201 -8.00 4.35 14.19
CA GLY A 201 -8.49 4.13 15.55
C GLY A 201 -7.46 3.56 16.53
N LEU A 202 -6.28 3.13 16.05
CA LEU A 202 -5.26 2.45 16.86
C LEU A 202 -4.20 3.41 17.38
N VAL A 203 -4.63 4.36 18.23
CA VAL A 203 -3.72 5.35 18.84
C VAL A 203 -2.82 4.72 19.90
N PHE A 204 -3.40 3.97 20.84
CA PHE A 204 -2.73 3.40 22.02
C PHE A 204 -3.01 1.90 22.23
N VAL A 205 -3.88 1.32 21.39
CA VAL A 205 -4.32 -0.06 21.52
C VAL A 205 -3.80 -0.82 20.31
N ALA A 206 -3.14 -1.95 20.56
CA ALA A 206 -2.70 -2.83 19.49
C ALA A 206 -3.91 -3.39 18.72
N SER A 207 -3.77 -3.54 17.41
CA SER A 207 -4.70 -4.31 16.60
C SER A 207 -4.86 -5.75 17.12
N ASP A 208 -6.11 -6.19 17.22
CA ASP A 208 -6.48 -7.57 17.53
C ASP A 208 -6.17 -8.52 16.34
N PRO A 209 -5.61 -9.72 16.57
CA PRO A 209 -5.44 -10.78 15.57
C PRO A 209 -6.61 -11.01 14.61
N PHE A 210 -7.87 -10.84 15.03
CA PHE A 210 -9.02 -10.95 14.12
C PHE A 210 -9.04 -9.84 13.05
N ARG A 211 -8.62 -8.62 13.40
CA ARG A 211 -8.53 -7.50 12.46
C ARG A 211 -7.41 -7.73 11.43
N HIS A 212 -6.29 -8.33 11.84
CA HIS A 212 -5.23 -8.74 10.91
C HIS A 212 -5.68 -9.79 9.91
N ASN A 213 -6.47 -10.78 10.32
CA ASN A 213 -7.06 -11.75 9.39
C ASN A 213 -7.95 -11.09 8.35
N LYS A 214 -8.74 -10.10 8.77
CA LYS A 214 -9.63 -9.36 7.88
C LYS A 214 -8.83 -8.56 6.84
N ILE A 215 -7.80 -7.84 7.28
CA ILE A 215 -6.86 -7.12 6.41
C ILE A 215 -6.20 -8.09 5.41
N TRP A 216 -5.67 -9.21 5.90
CA TRP A 216 -5.03 -10.23 5.07
C TRP A 216 -5.95 -10.79 3.97
N ARG A 217 -7.22 -11.03 4.29
CA ARG A 217 -8.21 -11.48 3.30
C ARG A 217 -8.45 -10.42 2.22
N TYR A 218 -8.53 -9.15 2.59
CA TYR A 218 -8.70 -8.06 1.63
C TYR A 218 -7.50 -7.88 0.71
N GLN A 219 -6.29 -7.94 1.27
CA GLN A 219 -5.04 -7.90 0.51
C GLN A 219 -5.02 -8.96 -0.60
N ASN A 220 -5.30 -10.22 -0.26
CA ASN A 220 -5.24 -11.33 -1.22
C ASN A 220 -6.36 -11.28 -2.27
N ARG A 221 -7.46 -10.56 -1.98
CA ARG A 221 -8.59 -10.40 -2.90
C ARG A 221 -8.48 -9.17 -3.80
N TRP A 222 -7.61 -8.22 -3.48
CA TRP A 222 -7.58 -6.92 -4.14
C TRP A 222 -7.48 -6.99 -5.66
N ARG A 223 -6.60 -7.86 -6.18
CA ARG A 223 -6.45 -8.06 -7.62
C ARG A 223 -7.73 -8.57 -8.26
N HIS A 224 -8.25 -9.69 -7.76
CA HIS A 224 -9.47 -10.32 -8.31
C HIS A 224 -10.67 -9.38 -8.21
N VAL A 225 -10.86 -8.70 -7.08
CA VAL A 225 -11.96 -7.73 -6.92
C VAL A 225 -11.79 -6.53 -7.87
N SER A 226 -10.55 -6.10 -8.16
CA SER A 226 -10.33 -5.05 -9.17
C SER A 226 -10.74 -5.53 -10.56
N GLU A 227 -10.40 -6.77 -10.93
CA GLU A 227 -10.78 -7.40 -12.19
C GLU A 227 -12.31 -7.54 -12.30
N ASP A 228 -12.97 -8.09 -11.26
CA ASP A 228 -14.44 -8.22 -11.19
C ASP A 228 -15.14 -6.85 -11.35
N ILE A 229 -14.63 -5.79 -10.70
CA ILE A 229 -15.24 -4.46 -10.81
C ILE A 229 -15.17 -3.94 -12.25
N HIS A 230 -14.03 -4.08 -12.93
CA HIS A 230 -13.93 -3.66 -14.33
C HIS A 230 -14.88 -4.46 -15.22
N GLU A 231 -14.93 -5.77 -15.05
CA GLU A 231 -15.86 -6.63 -15.81
C GLU A 231 -17.30 -6.15 -15.66
N LEU A 232 -17.78 -5.93 -14.43
CA LEU A 232 -19.14 -5.43 -14.18
C LEU A 232 -19.42 -4.08 -14.85
N PHE A 233 -18.45 -3.17 -14.90
CA PHE A 233 -18.63 -1.88 -15.59
C PHE A 233 -18.57 -1.98 -17.11
N ASP A 234 -17.85 -2.96 -17.65
CA ASP A 234 -17.61 -3.10 -19.08
C ASP A 234 -18.64 -4.01 -19.76
N THR A 235 -19.32 -4.91 -19.03
CA THR A 235 -20.33 -5.84 -19.57
C THR A 235 -21.78 -5.39 -19.35
N GLU A 236 -22.05 -4.55 -18.36
CA GLU A 236 -23.42 -4.13 -18.02
C GLU A 236 -23.83 -2.86 -18.78
N GLU A 237 -25.02 -2.88 -19.40
CA GLU A 237 -25.60 -1.68 -20.01
C GLU A 237 -26.03 -0.67 -18.93
N GLN A 238 -25.86 0.62 -19.20
CA GLN A 238 -26.32 1.67 -18.30
C GLN A 238 -27.82 1.96 -18.51
N PRO A 239 -28.63 2.10 -17.45
CA PRO A 239 -28.24 2.08 -16.04
C PRO A 239 -27.99 0.66 -15.49
N LEU A 240 -27.00 0.54 -14.59
CA LEU A 240 -26.67 -0.73 -13.93
C LEU A 240 -27.90 -1.34 -13.22
N SER A 241 -27.99 -2.67 -13.25
CA SER A 241 -29.02 -3.41 -12.50
C SER A 241 -28.84 -3.29 -10.99
N GLU A 242 -29.92 -3.46 -10.23
CA GLU A 242 -29.90 -3.38 -8.75
C GLU A 242 -28.92 -4.39 -8.13
N GLU A 243 -28.84 -5.61 -8.69
CA GLU A 243 -27.90 -6.65 -8.25
C GLU A 243 -26.43 -6.22 -8.40
N VAL A 244 -26.11 -5.56 -9.52
CA VAL A 244 -24.77 -5.04 -9.78
C VAL A 244 -24.47 -3.88 -8.85
N VAL A 245 -25.40 -2.96 -8.66
CA VAL A 245 -25.25 -1.82 -7.72
C VAL A 245 -25.03 -2.30 -6.28
N ASP A 246 -25.75 -3.34 -5.85
CA ASP A 246 -25.58 -3.93 -4.53
C ASP A 246 -24.22 -4.61 -4.37
N THR A 247 -23.75 -5.29 -5.41
CA THR A 247 -22.43 -5.95 -5.45
C THR A 247 -21.31 -4.91 -5.40
N LEU A 248 -21.37 -3.88 -6.24
CA LEU A 248 -20.44 -2.76 -6.22
C LEU A 248 -20.48 -2.01 -4.89
N SER A 249 -21.66 -1.84 -4.28
CA SER A 249 -21.80 -1.22 -2.96
C SER A 249 -21.10 -2.04 -1.88
N LYS A 250 -21.22 -3.39 -1.90
CA LYS A 250 -20.48 -4.28 -0.97
C LYS A 250 -18.97 -4.17 -1.17
N TYR A 251 -18.50 -4.06 -2.40
CA TYR A 251 -17.08 -3.78 -2.66
C TYR A 251 -16.66 -2.40 -2.15
N GLY A 252 -17.44 -1.36 -2.42
CA GLY A 252 -17.15 0.03 -2.02
C GLY A 252 -17.04 0.25 -0.51
N GLN A 253 -17.69 -0.59 0.31
CA GLN A 253 -17.53 -0.58 1.78
C GLN A 253 -16.10 -0.96 2.23
N THR A 254 -15.36 -1.69 1.40
CA THR A 254 -14.03 -2.21 1.74
C THR A 254 -12.93 -1.59 0.87
N PHE A 255 -13.14 -1.59 -0.44
CA PHE A 255 -12.17 -1.20 -1.45
C PHE A 255 -12.39 0.26 -1.85
N CYS A 256 -11.32 1.05 -1.86
CA CYS A 256 -11.37 2.45 -2.31
C CYS A 256 -10.64 2.62 -3.64
N VAL A 257 -9.45 2.04 -3.72
CA VAL A 257 -8.57 2.10 -4.87
C VAL A 257 -8.49 0.72 -5.50
N ILE A 258 -8.64 0.63 -6.82
CA ILE A 258 -8.54 -0.60 -7.60
C ILE A 258 -7.42 -0.48 -8.62
N LYS A 259 -6.89 -1.62 -9.06
CA LYS A 259 -5.88 -1.65 -10.12
C LYS A 259 -6.50 -1.22 -11.45
N SER A 260 -5.71 -0.65 -12.36
CA SER A 260 -6.12 -0.50 -13.76
C SER A 260 -6.50 -1.85 -14.36
N ALA A 261 -7.47 -1.86 -15.29
CA ALA A 261 -7.70 -3.02 -16.13
C ALA A 261 -6.40 -3.34 -16.87
N MET A 262 -6.03 -4.62 -16.97
CA MET A 262 -4.98 -4.99 -17.91
C MET A 262 -5.57 -4.76 -19.30
N GLU A 263 -4.92 -3.93 -20.13
CA GLU A 263 -5.29 -3.87 -21.54
C GLU A 263 -5.25 -5.31 -22.09
N PRO A 264 -6.30 -5.76 -22.79
CA PRO A 264 -6.24 -7.03 -23.49
C PRO A 264 -5.06 -6.91 -24.45
N ARG A 265 -4.06 -7.78 -24.29
CA ARG A 265 -2.91 -7.85 -25.20
C ARG A 265 -3.44 -7.77 -26.62
N ALA A 266 -3.12 -6.68 -27.33
CA ALA A 266 -3.47 -6.56 -28.73
C ALA A 266 -2.87 -7.77 -29.46
N GLY A 267 -3.73 -8.60 -30.06
CA GLY A 267 -3.30 -9.67 -30.97
C GLY A 267 -3.57 -11.10 -30.50
N PHE A 268 -4.84 -11.49 -30.53
CA PHE A 268 -5.22 -12.71 -31.23
C PHE A 268 -6.45 -12.39 -32.08
N ILE A 269 -6.19 -11.89 -33.29
CA ILE A 269 -7.17 -11.99 -34.38
C ILE A 269 -7.38 -13.48 -34.59
N LYS A 270 -8.54 -14.01 -34.19
CA LYS A 270 -9.00 -15.30 -34.69
C LYS A 270 -9.12 -15.16 -36.20
N SER A 271 -8.15 -15.70 -36.92
CA SER A 271 -8.30 -15.98 -38.35
C SER A 271 -9.40 -17.03 -38.47
N GLY A 272 -10.43 -16.71 -39.23
CA GLY A 272 -11.41 -17.68 -39.72
C GLY A 272 -10.82 -18.61 -40.77
#